data_AF-A0A939G080-F1
#
_entry.id   AF-A0A939G080-F1
#
_cell.length_a   1.000
_cell.length_b   1.000
_cell.length_c   1.000
_cell.angle_alpha   90.00
_cell.angle_beta   90.00
_cell.angle_gamma   90.00
#
_symmetry.space_group_name_H-M   'P 1'
#
loop_
_entity.id
_entity.type
_entity.pdbx_description
1 polymer ?
#
loop_
_entity_poly.entity_id
_entity_poly.type
_entity_poly.pdbx_seq_one_letter_code
_entity_poly.pdbx_strand_id
1 'polypeptide(L)'
;MTAHECMTRVMYFESNRSSPVGMLAVGTVVMNRVESQHFPDTVCGVVAQPNQFAPGVTTRRMGRGSQLASEMATKVLNGGRHRYVGKALYFHTAGMTFPYTNMHYLVEAGGNVFYDKRKNARSRSDPPFVNPQGLEAANRAANVMLTGYQTAPASQRIAPQPQPEYQPRRIEQPAAVPLPEAPPEATYADNRPVPRSAGSAMLQPVDIDDLIRANGGY
;
A
#
# COMPACT_ATOMS: atom_id res chain seq x y z
N MET A 1 5.30 1.83 25.48
CA MET A 1 4.35 2.17 24.40
C MET A 1 3.99 0.89 23.67
N THR A 2 2.71 0.58 23.53
CA THR A 2 2.26 -0.64 22.80
C THR A 2 2.28 -0.41 21.29
N ALA A 3 2.25 -1.48 20.49
CA ALA A 3 2.12 -1.37 19.03
C ALA A 3 0.86 -0.57 18.63
N HIS A 4 -0.24 -0.78 19.36
CA HIS A 4 -1.48 -0.03 19.19
C HIS A 4 -1.31 1.47 19.45
N GLU A 5 -0.63 1.84 20.54
CA GLU A 5 -0.36 3.24 20.86
C GLU A 5 0.56 3.89 19.80
N CYS A 6 1.63 3.22 19.37
CA CYS A 6 2.51 3.71 18.30
C CYS A 6 1.74 3.92 16.98
N MET A 7 0.90 2.95 16.58
CA MET A 7 0.08 3.02 15.37
C MET A 7 -0.93 4.17 15.45
N THR A 8 -1.60 4.32 16.60
CA THR A 8 -2.55 5.42 16.85
C THR A 8 -1.87 6.77 16.68
N ARG A 9 -0.67 6.92 17.26
CA ARG A 9 0.07 8.19 17.25
C ARG A 9 0.55 8.56 15.86
N VAL A 10 1.14 7.64 15.11
CA VAL A 10 1.61 7.93 13.75
C VAL A 10 0.43 8.25 12.82
N MET A 11 -0.68 7.51 12.90
CA MET A 11 -1.89 7.85 12.14
C MET A 11 -2.42 9.24 12.49
N TYR A 12 -2.43 9.59 13.77
CA TYR A 12 -2.90 10.89 14.25
C TYR A 12 -2.06 12.06 13.73
N PHE A 13 -0.73 11.93 13.74
CA PHE A 13 0.17 13.03 13.37
C PHE A 13 0.44 13.14 11.87
N GLU A 14 0.40 12.04 11.11
CA GLU A 14 0.76 12.03 9.68
C GLU A 14 -0.43 12.22 8.74
N SER A 15 -1.64 11.91 9.22
CA SER A 15 -2.84 12.02 8.39
C SER A 15 -3.45 13.41 8.56
N ASN A 16 -4.05 13.96 7.50
CA ASN A 16 -4.80 15.21 7.63
C ASN A 16 -5.96 15.04 8.63
N ARG A 17 -5.68 15.47 9.88
CA ARG A 17 -6.41 15.63 11.15
C ARG A 17 -7.66 14.83 11.49
N SER A 18 -8.33 14.12 10.59
CA SER A 18 -9.49 13.22 10.83
C SER A 18 -9.93 12.42 9.59
N SER A 19 -9.06 12.19 8.59
CA SER A 19 -9.39 11.29 7.47
C SER A 19 -8.89 9.86 7.72
N PRO A 20 -9.78 8.92 8.09
CA PRO A 20 -9.61 7.47 8.05
C PRO A 20 -9.03 6.92 6.77
N VAL A 21 -9.29 7.52 5.62
CA VAL A 21 -8.61 7.14 4.37
C VAL A 21 -7.11 7.41 4.50
N GLY A 22 -6.74 8.60 4.98
CA GLY A 22 -5.36 8.96 5.30
C GLY A 22 -4.74 8.09 6.40
N MET A 23 -5.46 7.86 7.50
CA MET A 23 -4.99 7.03 8.61
C MET A 23 -4.74 5.59 8.16
N LEU A 24 -5.67 5.01 7.40
CA LEU A 24 -5.51 3.68 6.81
C LEU A 24 -4.30 3.63 5.87
N ALA A 25 -4.08 4.67 5.08
CA ALA A 25 -2.96 4.76 4.16
C ALA A 25 -1.60 4.87 4.89
N VAL A 26 -1.50 5.73 5.91
CA VAL A 26 -0.31 5.83 6.78
C VAL A 26 -0.05 4.52 7.50
N GLY A 27 -1.07 3.91 8.12
CA GLY A 27 -0.94 2.63 8.79
C GLY A 27 -0.52 1.50 7.85
N THR A 28 -0.98 1.54 6.60
CA THR A 28 -0.53 0.61 5.55
C THR A 28 0.97 0.74 5.30
N VAL A 29 1.50 1.97 5.17
CA VAL A 29 2.96 2.18 5.02
C VAL A 29 3.73 1.67 6.24
N VAL A 30 3.23 1.92 7.46
CA VAL A 30 3.89 1.44 8.68
C VAL A 30 3.97 -0.09 8.68
N MET A 31 2.88 -0.78 8.32
CA MET A 31 2.89 -2.24 8.22
C MET A 31 3.76 -2.75 7.06
N ASN A 32 3.75 -2.07 5.91
CA ASN A 32 4.66 -2.39 4.80
C ASN A 32 6.14 -2.28 5.20
N ARG A 33 6.48 -1.31 6.06
CA ARG A 33 7.82 -1.17 6.63
C ARG A 33 8.14 -2.30 7.61
N VAL A 34 7.22 -2.62 8.52
CA VAL A 34 7.38 -3.78 9.43
C VAL A 34 7.64 -5.08 8.68
N GLU A 35 6.97 -5.27 7.53
CA GLU A 35 7.12 -6.45 6.67
C GLU A 35 8.38 -6.41 5.77
N SER A 36 9.13 -5.31 5.77
CA SER A 36 10.29 -5.09 4.92
C SER A 36 11.61 -5.25 5.68
N GLN A 37 12.55 -5.95 5.07
CA GLN A 37 13.90 -6.18 5.63
C GLN A 37 14.73 -4.89 5.78
N HIS A 38 14.29 -3.77 5.20
CA HIS A 38 15.00 -2.49 5.24
C HIS A 38 14.61 -1.61 6.44
N PHE A 39 13.67 -2.05 7.27
CA PHE A 39 13.13 -1.29 8.40
C PHE A 39 13.05 -2.19 9.64
N PRO A 40 12.86 -1.58 10.83
CA PRO A 40 12.56 -2.34 12.04
C PRO A 40 11.31 -3.21 11.86
N ASP A 41 11.32 -4.38 12.48
CA ASP A 41 10.29 -5.42 12.41
C ASP A 41 9.16 -5.24 13.44
N THR A 42 9.11 -4.08 14.10
CA THR A 42 8.04 -3.74 15.04
C THR A 42 7.43 -2.38 14.72
N VAL A 43 6.12 -2.23 14.97
CA VAL A 43 5.40 -0.97 14.75
C VAL A 43 6.06 0.19 15.48
N CYS A 44 6.40 0.02 16.75
CA CYS A 44 7.08 1.06 17.51
C CYS A 44 8.51 1.31 17.02
N GLY A 45 9.24 0.27 16.58
CA GLY A 45 10.54 0.42 15.97
C GLY A 45 10.48 1.32 14.71
N VAL A 46 9.50 1.09 13.83
CA VAL A 46 9.26 1.94 12.65
C VAL A 46 8.88 3.36 13.07
N VAL A 47 7.89 3.52 13.95
CA VAL A 47 7.36 4.84 14.34
C VAL A 47 8.40 5.70 15.09
N ALA A 48 9.32 5.07 15.82
CA ALA A 48 10.37 5.77 16.56
C ALA A 48 11.59 6.16 15.72
N GLN A 49 11.65 5.77 14.44
CA GLN A 49 12.80 6.10 13.60
C GLN A 49 12.98 7.63 13.46
N PRO A 50 14.22 8.14 13.62
CA PRO A 50 14.47 9.57 13.59
C PRO A 50 14.12 10.17 12.22
N ASN A 51 13.45 11.33 12.25
CA ASN A 51 13.09 12.12 11.06
C ASN A 51 12.23 11.38 10.02
N GLN A 52 11.56 10.28 10.38
CA GLN A 52 10.67 9.55 9.47
C GLN A 52 9.21 10.02 9.53
N PHE A 53 8.83 10.61 10.66
CA PHE A 53 7.48 11.06 10.98
C PHE A 53 7.56 12.41 11.71
N ALA A 54 6.40 13.01 11.98
CA ALA A 54 6.23 14.31 12.58
C ALA A 54 7.07 14.46 13.86
N PRO A 55 7.70 15.63 14.08
CA PRO A 55 8.46 15.89 15.29
C PRO A 55 7.63 15.63 16.54
N GLY A 56 8.13 14.76 17.42
CA GLY A 56 7.45 14.36 18.64
C GLY A 56 6.32 13.35 18.45
N VAL A 57 6.29 12.58 17.36
CA VAL A 57 5.29 11.52 17.11
C VAL A 57 5.15 10.56 18.30
N THR A 58 6.21 10.27 19.06
CA THR A 58 6.19 9.41 20.24
C THR A 58 6.00 10.14 21.58
N THR A 59 6.11 11.48 21.63
CA THR A 59 6.11 12.23 22.89
C THR A 59 4.97 13.25 23.02
N ARG A 60 4.55 13.88 21.92
CA ARG A 60 3.51 14.93 21.93
C ARG A 60 2.15 14.37 22.32
N ARG A 61 1.35 15.19 23.01
CA ARG A 61 -0.04 14.81 23.33
C ARG A 61 -0.89 14.78 22.05
N MET A 62 -1.72 13.75 21.92
CA MET A 62 -2.78 13.72 20.92
C MET A 62 -4.00 14.48 21.45
N GLY A 63 -4.73 15.14 20.56
CA GLY A 63 -5.92 15.92 20.87
C GLY A 63 -7.17 15.33 20.22
N ARG A 64 -8.08 16.21 19.76
CA ARG A 64 -9.31 15.81 19.05
C ARG A 64 -8.96 14.96 17.83
N GLY A 65 -9.64 13.81 17.68
CA GLY A 65 -9.39 12.84 16.62
C GLY A 65 -8.51 11.65 17.05
N SER A 66 -7.95 11.66 18.26
CA SER A 66 -7.17 10.53 18.80
C SER A 66 -7.99 9.23 18.91
N GLN A 67 -9.27 9.32 19.29
CA GLN A 67 -10.17 8.16 19.34
C GLN A 67 -10.36 7.53 17.96
N LEU A 68 -10.57 8.35 16.92
CA LEU A 68 -10.70 7.86 15.55
C LEU A 68 -9.39 7.20 15.07
N ALA A 69 -8.24 7.81 15.39
CA ALA A 69 -6.95 7.21 15.10
C ALA A 69 -6.75 5.86 15.83
N SER A 70 -7.25 5.74 17.06
CA SER A 70 -7.21 4.50 17.85
C SER A 70 -8.06 3.38 17.22
N GLU A 71 -9.26 3.71 16.76
CA GLU A 71 -10.14 2.78 16.03
C GLU A 71 -9.51 2.32 14.71
N MET A 72 -8.91 3.25 13.97
CA MET A 72 -8.20 2.93 12.72
C MET A 72 -6.92 2.14 12.94
N ALA A 73 -6.21 2.38 14.05
CA ALA A 73 -5.06 1.60 14.45
C ALA A 73 -5.44 0.14 14.70
N THR A 74 -6.53 -0.11 15.42
CA THR A 74 -7.08 -1.47 15.60
C THR A 74 -7.37 -2.12 14.25
N LYS A 75 -8.03 -1.40 13.33
CA LYS A 75 -8.33 -1.91 11.98
C LYS A 75 -7.08 -2.32 11.21
N VAL A 76 -6.02 -1.52 11.26
CA VAL A 76 -4.75 -1.83 10.57
C VAL A 76 -4.02 -2.99 11.22
N LEU A 77 -3.97 -3.04 12.55
CA LEU A 77 -3.33 -4.13 13.27
C LEU A 77 -4.05 -5.47 13.04
N ASN A 78 -5.36 -5.43 12.78
CA ASN A 78 -6.17 -6.60 12.37
C ASN A 78 -6.09 -6.91 10.86
N GLY A 79 -5.13 -6.35 10.13
CA GLY A 79 -4.90 -6.65 8.71
C GLY A 79 -5.62 -5.73 7.71
N GLY A 80 -6.34 -4.71 8.18
CA GLY A 80 -6.91 -3.69 7.29
C GLY A 80 -5.81 -2.93 6.54
N ARG A 81 -5.98 -2.75 5.22
CA ARG A 81 -5.02 -2.04 4.36
C ARG A 81 -5.74 -1.11 3.39
N HIS A 82 -5.06 -0.05 2.98
CA HIS A 82 -5.55 0.85 1.94
C HIS A 82 -5.27 0.24 0.56
N ARG A 83 -6.33 -0.06 -0.20
CA ARG A 83 -6.26 -0.81 -1.47
C ARG A 83 -5.23 -0.27 -2.47
N TYR A 84 -5.13 1.06 -2.58
CA TYR A 84 -4.28 1.71 -3.57
C TYR A 84 -2.89 2.12 -3.07
N VAL A 85 -2.61 1.99 -1.77
CA VAL A 85 -1.25 2.24 -1.25
C VAL A 85 -0.31 1.12 -1.70
N GLY A 86 -0.82 -0.10 -1.89
CA GLY A 86 -0.04 -1.24 -2.36
C GLY A 86 1.21 -1.43 -1.52
N LYS A 87 2.37 -1.48 -2.18
CA LYS A 87 3.70 -1.67 -1.55
C LYS A 87 4.43 -0.36 -1.25
N ALA A 88 3.75 0.79 -1.20
CA ALA A 88 4.39 2.04 -0.86
C ALA A 88 5.11 1.94 0.49
N LEU A 89 6.34 2.43 0.54
CA LEU A 89 7.15 2.51 1.76
C LEU A 89 7.34 3.96 2.22
N TYR A 90 6.92 4.91 1.40
CA TYR A 90 7.17 6.33 1.58
C TYR A 90 5.91 7.14 1.25
N PHE A 91 5.85 8.32 1.84
CA PHE A 91 4.88 9.34 1.50
C PHE A 91 5.43 10.72 1.84
N HIS A 92 4.83 11.75 1.27
CA HIS A 92 4.99 13.13 1.69
C HIS A 92 3.69 13.89 1.46
N THR A 93 3.59 15.12 1.97
CA THR A 93 2.42 15.96 1.74
C THR A 93 2.20 16.18 0.24
N ALA A 94 0.95 16.01 -0.19
CA ALA A 94 0.55 16.25 -1.56
C ALA A 94 0.84 17.70 -1.99
N GLY A 95 1.08 17.91 -3.28
CA GLY A 95 1.43 19.22 -3.84
C GLY A 95 2.89 19.65 -3.62
N MET A 96 3.67 18.95 -2.79
CA MET A 96 5.12 19.16 -2.74
C MET A 96 5.83 18.47 -3.91
N THR A 97 6.80 19.17 -4.50
CA THR A 97 7.69 18.65 -5.54
C THR A 97 9.12 18.51 -5.03
N PHE A 98 9.75 17.38 -5.35
CA PHE A 98 11.14 17.09 -5.00
C PHE A 98 11.96 16.84 -6.26
N PRO A 99 13.27 17.17 -6.28
CA PRO A 99 14.11 17.02 -7.46
C PRO A 99 14.52 15.57 -7.76
N TYR A 100 13.95 14.58 -7.07
CA TYR A 100 14.27 13.17 -7.22
C TYR A 100 13.43 12.52 -8.33
N THR A 101 14.09 11.77 -9.20
CA THR A 101 13.46 11.04 -10.32
C THR A 101 13.05 9.62 -9.96
N ASN A 102 13.29 9.20 -8.71
CA ASN A 102 13.09 7.82 -8.28
C ASN A 102 11.79 7.58 -7.52
N MET A 103 10.85 8.53 -7.52
CA MET A 103 9.60 8.47 -6.76
C MET A 103 8.46 8.04 -7.69
N HIS A 104 7.97 6.81 -7.53
CA HIS A 104 6.85 6.28 -8.30
C HIS A 104 5.56 6.40 -7.47
N TYR A 105 4.78 7.45 -7.74
CA TYR A 105 3.54 7.75 -7.01
C TYR A 105 2.43 6.75 -7.34
N LEU A 106 1.71 6.32 -6.30
CA LEU A 106 0.68 5.28 -6.38
C LEU A 106 -0.71 5.84 -6.08
N VAL A 107 -0.81 6.67 -5.04
CA VAL A 107 -2.08 7.26 -4.61
C VAL A 107 -1.86 8.52 -3.79
N GLU A 108 -2.72 9.50 -3.97
CA GLU A 108 -2.92 10.60 -3.03
C GLU A 108 -4.11 10.30 -2.11
N ALA A 109 -3.88 10.31 -0.79
CA ALA A 109 -4.89 10.05 0.24
C ALA A 109 -4.60 10.88 1.50
N GLY A 110 -5.64 11.47 2.10
CA GLY A 110 -5.52 12.18 3.37
C GLY A 110 -4.52 13.33 3.37
N GLY A 111 -4.31 14.00 2.23
CA GLY A 111 -3.36 15.10 2.07
C GLY A 111 -1.91 14.66 1.84
N ASN A 112 -1.66 13.37 1.67
CA ASN A 112 -0.34 12.82 1.35
C ASN A 112 -0.36 12.08 0.01
N VAL A 113 0.76 12.08 -0.70
CA VAL A 113 1.00 11.20 -1.83
C VAL A 113 1.96 10.08 -1.41
N PHE A 114 1.57 8.85 -1.74
CA PHE A 114 2.25 7.60 -1.36
C PHE A 114 3.01 7.03 -2.54
N TYR A 115 4.22 6.53 -2.30
CA TYR A 115 5.10 6.04 -3.37
C TYR A 115 6.05 4.93 -2.92
N ASP A 116 6.53 4.18 -3.91
CA ASP A 116 7.72 3.36 -3.82
C ASP A 116 8.89 4.01 -4.58
N LYS A 117 10.12 3.56 -4.27
CA LYS A 117 11.32 4.04 -4.96
C LYS A 117 11.68 3.11 -6.11
N ARG A 118 11.81 3.65 -7.33
CA ARG A 118 12.21 2.91 -8.54
C ARG A 118 13.24 3.71 -9.32
N LYS A 119 14.14 3.03 -10.04
CA LYS A 119 15.04 3.73 -10.98
C LYS A 119 14.21 4.37 -12.10
N ASN A 120 14.45 5.64 -12.39
CA ASN A 120 13.80 6.39 -13.48
C ASN A 120 12.26 6.37 -13.41
N ALA A 121 11.69 6.51 -12.21
CA ALA A 121 10.25 6.54 -12.00
C ALA A 121 9.56 7.76 -12.63
N ARG A 122 10.28 8.89 -12.70
CA ARG A 122 9.80 10.15 -13.27
C ARG A 122 10.89 10.92 -14.00
N SER A 123 10.49 11.70 -15.00
CA SER A 123 11.28 12.80 -15.56
C SER A 123 10.98 14.12 -14.84
N ARG A 124 11.92 15.07 -14.89
CA ARG A 124 11.72 16.44 -14.38
C ARG A 124 10.60 17.20 -15.10
N SER A 125 10.29 16.79 -16.34
CA SER A 125 9.23 17.37 -17.17
C SER A 125 7.84 16.78 -16.91
N ASP A 126 7.72 15.75 -16.09
CA ASP A 126 6.43 15.09 -15.86
C ASP A 126 5.47 16.04 -15.14
N PRO A 127 4.17 16.03 -15.49
CA PRO A 127 3.16 16.81 -14.76
C PRO A 127 3.05 16.35 -13.30
N PRO A 128 2.46 17.16 -12.39
CA PRO A 128 2.12 16.71 -11.05
C PRO A 128 1.35 15.38 -11.09
N PHE A 129 1.55 14.53 -10.08
CA PHE A 129 0.78 13.29 -9.99
C PHE A 129 -0.71 13.59 -9.86
N VAL A 130 -1.51 12.87 -10.63
CA VAL A 130 -2.97 12.89 -10.55
C VAL A 130 -3.41 11.47 -10.28
N ASN A 131 -4.34 11.31 -9.35
CA ASN A 131 -4.92 10.00 -9.05
C ASN A 131 -5.63 9.45 -10.31
N PRO A 132 -5.56 8.13 -10.59
CA PRO A 132 -6.32 7.52 -11.67
C PRO A 132 -7.82 7.86 -11.61
N GLN A 133 -8.45 8.00 -12.77
CA GLN A 133 -9.89 8.29 -12.85
C GLN A 133 -10.69 7.25 -12.06
N GLY A 134 -11.66 7.73 -11.27
CA GLY A 134 -12.45 6.91 -10.33
C GLY A 134 -11.88 6.81 -8.92
N LEU A 135 -10.55 6.93 -8.74
CA LEU A 135 -9.93 6.89 -7.40
C LEU A 135 -10.21 8.17 -6.61
N GLU A 136 -10.26 9.32 -7.25
CA GLU A 136 -10.66 10.58 -6.60
C GLU A 136 -12.13 10.57 -6.16
N ALA A 137 -13.01 9.94 -6.94
CA ALA A 137 -14.40 9.74 -6.56
C ALA A 137 -14.51 8.79 -5.36
N ALA A 138 -13.74 7.69 -5.36
CA ALA A 138 -13.66 6.76 -4.23
C ALA A 138 -13.09 7.41 -2.96
N ASN A 139 -12.02 8.20 -3.10
CA ASN A 139 -11.43 8.97 -2.00
C ASN A 139 -12.42 10.02 -1.46
N ARG A 140 -13.15 10.73 -2.34
CA ARG A 140 -14.22 11.66 -1.93
C ARG A 140 -15.39 10.94 -1.24
N ALA A 141 -15.88 9.84 -1.81
CA ALA A 141 -16.99 9.07 -1.25
C ALA A 141 -16.63 8.48 0.13
N ALA A 142 -15.42 7.92 0.27
CA ALA A 142 -14.93 7.42 1.54
C ALA A 142 -14.77 8.53 2.59
N ASN A 143 -14.38 9.74 2.17
CA ASN A 143 -14.39 10.90 3.06
C ASN A 143 -15.84 11.29 3.47
N VAL A 144 -16.80 11.37 2.53
CA VAL A 144 -18.20 11.77 2.80
C VAL A 144 -18.96 10.78 3.69
N MET A 145 -18.89 9.47 3.40
CA MET A 145 -19.51 8.44 4.23
C MET A 145 -19.06 8.52 5.69
N LEU A 146 -17.81 8.91 5.88
CA LEU A 146 -17.22 8.99 7.20
C LEU A 146 -17.50 10.33 7.91
N THR A 147 -17.60 11.46 7.18
CA THR A 147 -18.10 12.71 7.78
C THR A 147 -19.49 12.52 8.37
N GLY A 148 -20.36 11.75 7.68
CA GLY A 148 -21.68 11.34 8.18
C GLY A 148 -21.62 10.48 9.44
N TYR A 149 -20.62 9.59 9.56
CA TYR A 149 -20.39 8.80 10.78
C TYR A 149 -20.01 9.66 12.00
N GLN A 150 -19.26 10.75 11.78
CA GLN A 150 -18.77 11.61 12.85
C GLN A 150 -19.85 12.58 13.35
N THR A 151 -20.73 13.06 12.47
CA THR A 151 -21.84 13.96 12.84
C THR A 151 -23.07 13.21 13.37
N ALA A 152 -23.16 11.89 13.14
CA ALA A 152 -24.19 11.06 13.74
C ALA A 152 -24.02 10.94 15.26
N PRO A 153 -25.12 11.07 16.05
CA PRO A 153 -25.08 10.81 17.49
C PRO A 153 -24.58 9.38 17.75
N ALA A 154 -23.87 9.18 18.87
CA ALA A 154 -23.22 7.89 19.18
C ALA A 154 -24.16 6.68 19.07
N SER A 155 -25.44 6.86 19.39
CA SER A 155 -26.50 5.85 19.30
C SER A 155 -26.87 5.42 17.87
N GLN A 156 -26.44 6.16 16.85
CA GLN A 156 -26.71 5.90 15.42
C GLN A 156 -25.44 5.52 14.66
N ARG A 157 -24.28 5.52 15.32
CA ARG A 157 -23.07 4.95 14.75
C ARG A 157 -23.23 3.44 14.74
N ILE A 158 -23.38 2.84 13.56
CA ILE A 158 -23.29 1.40 13.43
C ILE A 158 -21.86 1.03 13.89
N ALA A 159 -21.68 0.18 14.90
CA ALA A 159 -20.34 -0.30 15.20
C ALA A 159 -19.82 -1.00 13.93
N PRO A 160 -18.58 -0.76 13.46
CA PRO A 160 -18.03 -1.55 12.38
C PRO A 160 -18.19 -3.01 12.79
N GLN A 161 -19.00 -3.75 12.02
CA GLN A 161 -19.25 -5.15 12.34
C GLN A 161 -17.91 -5.85 12.44
N PRO A 162 -17.72 -6.75 13.43
CA PRO A 162 -16.50 -7.54 13.50
C PRO A 162 -16.28 -8.13 12.11
N GLN A 163 -15.15 -7.79 11.50
CA GLN A 163 -14.73 -8.43 10.26
C GLN A 163 -14.77 -9.94 10.57
N PRO A 164 -15.38 -10.79 9.72
CA PRO A 164 -15.31 -12.23 9.94
C PRO A 164 -13.87 -12.59 10.21
N GLU A 165 -13.62 -13.32 11.29
CA GLU A 165 -12.27 -13.74 11.67
C GLU A 165 -11.57 -14.28 10.43
N TYR A 166 -10.46 -13.64 10.06
CA TYR A 166 -9.62 -14.16 8.99
C TYR A 166 -9.06 -15.49 9.47
N GLN A 167 -9.72 -16.58 9.08
CA GLN A 167 -9.12 -17.90 9.14
C GLN A 167 -8.07 -17.92 8.03
N PRO A 168 -6.76 -17.96 8.34
CA PRO A 168 -5.77 -18.21 7.32
C PRO A 168 -6.15 -19.55 6.68
N ARG A 169 -6.53 -19.53 5.39
CA ARG A 169 -6.60 -20.78 4.66
C ARG A 169 -5.23 -21.42 4.81
N ARG A 170 -5.21 -22.61 5.42
CA ARG A 170 -4.08 -23.52 5.31
C ARG A 170 -3.88 -23.74 3.82
N ILE A 171 -2.91 -23.05 3.24
CA ILE A 171 -2.33 -23.50 1.98
C ILE A 171 -1.68 -24.81 2.39
N GLU A 172 -2.36 -25.93 2.11
CA GLU A 172 -1.68 -27.21 2.10
C GLU A 172 -0.49 -27.02 1.16
N GLN A 173 0.71 -27.10 1.73
CA GLN A 173 1.92 -27.12 0.93
C GLN A 173 1.70 -28.22 -0.11
N PRO A 174 1.69 -27.91 -1.42
CA PRO A 174 1.70 -28.97 -2.41
C PRO A 174 2.94 -29.82 -2.10
N ALA A 175 2.74 -31.13 -2.02
CA ALA A 175 3.82 -32.08 -1.77
C ALA A 175 5.00 -31.73 -2.67
N ALA A 176 6.21 -31.74 -2.09
CA ALA A 176 7.44 -31.48 -2.83
C ALA A 176 7.47 -32.40 -4.06
N VAL A 177 7.39 -31.79 -5.25
CA VAL A 177 7.62 -32.50 -6.50
C VAL A 177 9.11 -32.89 -6.50
N PRO A 178 9.46 -34.17 -6.66
CA PRO A 178 10.86 -34.57 -6.75
C PRO A 178 11.52 -33.83 -7.92
N LEU A 179 12.71 -33.27 -7.67
CA LEU A 179 13.55 -32.69 -8.71
C LEU A 179 13.85 -33.78 -9.76
N PRO A 180 13.76 -33.46 -11.07
CA PRO A 180 14.20 -34.41 -12.10
C PRO A 180 15.70 -34.69 -11.95
N GLU A 181 16.09 -35.95 -12.12
CA GLU A 181 17.49 -36.37 -12.14
C GLU A 181 18.29 -35.59 -13.19
N ALA A 182 19.52 -35.24 -12.83
CA ALA A 182 20.44 -34.54 -13.72
C ALA A 182 20.74 -35.39 -14.97
N PRO A 183 20.73 -34.80 -16.18
CA PRO A 183 21.07 -35.53 -17.40
C PRO A 183 22.57 -35.91 -17.40
N PRO A 184 22.95 -37.03 -18.05
CA PRO A 184 24.34 -37.45 -18.14
C PRO A 184 25.15 -36.49 -19.03
N GLU A 185 26.40 -36.24 -18.64
CA GLU A 185 27.35 -35.43 -19.40
C GLU A 185 27.61 -36.05 -20.78
N ALA A 186 27.21 -35.34 -21.84
CA ALA A 186 27.57 -35.68 -23.21
C ALA A 186 28.85 -34.95 -23.62
N THR A 187 29.89 -35.73 -23.89
CA THR A 187 31.04 -35.32 -24.70
C THR A 187 30.61 -35.28 -26.17
N TYR A 188 30.88 -34.19 -26.89
CA TYR A 188 31.72 -34.15 -28.10
C TYR A 188 31.63 -32.80 -28.82
N ALA A 189 32.72 -32.47 -29.50
CA ALA A 189 32.95 -31.32 -30.35
C ALA A 189 32.07 -31.32 -31.62
N ASP A 190 31.59 -30.14 -32.04
CA ASP A 190 31.57 -29.78 -33.45
C ASP A 190 31.46 -28.25 -33.65
N ASN A 191 32.24 -27.73 -34.60
CA ASN A 191 32.34 -26.33 -34.97
C ASN A 191 31.33 -26.05 -36.10
N ARG A 192 30.20 -25.40 -35.78
CA ARG A 192 29.31 -24.81 -36.79
C ARG A 192 28.82 -23.41 -36.38
N PRO A 193 28.70 -22.45 -37.32
CA PRO A 193 28.33 -21.09 -37.01
C PRO A 193 26.83 -20.95 -36.68
N VAL A 194 26.54 -20.14 -35.66
CA VAL A 194 25.20 -19.85 -35.13
C VAL A 194 24.40 -18.96 -36.09
N PRO A 195 23.14 -19.31 -36.46
CA PRO A 195 22.25 -18.37 -37.13
C PRO A 195 21.64 -17.36 -36.13
N ARG A 196 21.59 -16.09 -36.53
CA ARG A 196 20.95 -14.99 -35.79
C ARG A 196 19.45 -14.90 -36.07
N SER A 197 18.71 -14.40 -35.06
CA SER A 197 17.26 -14.05 -34.99
C SER A 197 16.34 -15.22 -34.61
N ALA A 198 15.26 -15.06 -33.84
CA ALA A 198 14.36 -13.92 -33.68
C ALA A 198 13.79 -13.81 -32.23
N GLY A 199 13.20 -12.65 -31.94
CA GLY A 199 12.90 -12.15 -30.60
C GLY A 199 11.61 -12.66 -29.95
N SER A 200 11.48 -12.26 -28.70
CA SER A 200 10.39 -12.52 -27.75
C SER A 200 8.98 -12.41 -28.35
N ALA A 201 8.18 -13.46 -28.16
CA ALA A 201 6.74 -13.38 -28.33
C ALA A 201 6.15 -12.43 -27.25
N MET A 202 5.67 -11.27 -27.70
CA MET A 202 4.83 -10.37 -26.90
C MET A 202 3.51 -11.05 -26.58
N LEU A 203 3.14 -11.07 -25.30
CA LEU A 203 1.73 -11.20 -24.89
C LEU A 203 0.99 -9.99 -25.47
N GLN A 204 0.02 -10.24 -26.34
CA GLN A 204 -0.81 -9.19 -26.94
C GLN A 204 -1.67 -8.53 -25.84
N PRO A 205 -1.87 -7.20 -25.87
CA PRO A 205 -2.73 -6.52 -24.92
C PRO A 205 -4.19 -6.91 -25.16
N VAL A 206 -4.88 -7.30 -24.08
CA VAL A 206 -6.30 -7.67 -24.12
C VAL A 206 -7.13 -6.38 -24.15
N ASP A 207 -8.04 -6.29 -25.11
CA ASP A 207 -8.96 -5.16 -25.29
C ASP A 207 -9.96 -5.08 -24.12
N ILE A 208 -10.18 -3.87 -23.62
CA ILE A 208 -11.08 -3.61 -22.50
C ILE A 208 -12.54 -3.95 -22.85
N ASP A 209 -12.91 -3.86 -24.13
CA ASP A 209 -14.26 -4.18 -24.59
C ASP A 209 -14.55 -5.68 -24.55
N ASP A 210 -13.52 -6.52 -24.66
CA ASP A 210 -13.65 -7.98 -24.52
C ASP A 210 -13.79 -8.43 -23.05
N LEU A 211 -13.22 -7.67 -22.11
CA LEU A 211 -13.37 -7.89 -20.67
C LEU A 211 -14.77 -7.53 -20.14
N ILE A 212 -15.44 -6.55 -20.75
CA ILE A 212 -16.80 -6.13 -20.40
C ILE A 212 -17.81 -7.19 -20.88
N ARG A 213 -17.61 -7.71 -22.10
CA ARG A 213 -18.49 -8.74 -22.69
C ARG A 213 -18.42 -10.07 -21.95
N ALA A 214 -17.23 -10.46 -21.46
CA ALA A 214 -17.02 -11.70 -20.69
C ALA A 214 -17.67 -11.70 -19.29
N ASN A 215 -18.03 -10.52 -18.76
CA ASN A 215 -18.64 -10.37 -17.44
C ASN A 215 -20.12 -9.94 -17.49
N GLY A 216 -20.76 -10.03 -18.66
CA GLY A 216 -22.21 -9.82 -18.80
C GLY A 216 -22.66 -8.37 -18.68
N GLY A 217 -21.80 -7.40 -18.97
CA GLY A 217 -22.18 -5.98 -19.03
C GLY A 217 -22.72 -5.60 -20.42
N TYR A 218 -23.86 -4.92 -20.45
CA TYR A 218 -24.28 -4.07 -21.57
C TYR A 218 -23.95 -2.61 -21.23
#